data_AF-A0A518V2W1-F1
#
_entry.id   AF-A0A518V2W1-F1
#
_cell.length_a   1.000
_cell.length_b   1.000
_cell.length_c   1.000
_cell.angle_alpha   90.00
_cell.angle_beta   90.00
_cell.angle_gamma   90.00
#
_symmetry.space_group_name_H-M   'P 1'
#
loop_
_entity.id
_entity.type
_entity.pdbx_description
1 polymer ?
#
loop_
_entity_poly.entity_id
_entity_poly.type
_entity_poly.pdbx_seq_one_letter_code
_entity_poly.pdbx_strand_id
1 'polypeptide(L)' 'MARILMIDRGAKKGELRSFLSGATIAKMGKDEYVSMEVLDKLCKHFGVNLEEIIEYIPDKDE' A
#
# COMPACT_ATOMS: atom_id res chain seq x y z
N MET A 1 -0.06 11.01 -7.02
CA MET A 1 0.21 10.15 -5.85
C MET A 1 -0.09 8.68 -6.15
N ALA A 2 0.70 7.74 -5.62
CA ALA A 2 0.45 6.31 -5.84
C ALA A 2 -0.59 5.78 -4.84
N ARG A 3 -1.75 5.30 -5.31
CA ARG A 3 -2.81 4.75 -4.45
C ARG A 3 -2.66 3.24 -4.31
N ILE A 4 -2.80 2.73 -3.08
CA ILE A 4 -2.67 1.30 -2.80
C ILE A 4 -4.05 0.61 -2.86
N LEU A 5 -4.34 -0.06 -3.96
CA LEU A 5 -5.65 -0.68 -4.28
C LEU A 5 -6.10 -1.75 -3.27
N MET A 6 -5.18 -2.34 -2.50
CA MET A 6 -5.54 -3.38 -1.52
C MET A 6 -6.19 -2.83 -0.25
N ILE A 7 -5.98 -1.56 0.10
CA ILE A 7 -6.72 -0.93 1.20
C ILE A 7 -8.21 -0.85 0.86
N ASP A 8 -8.56 -0.63 -0.42
CA ASP A 8 -9.94 -0.62 -0.91
C ASP A 8 -10.60 -2.02 -0.96
N ARG A 9 -9.81 -3.10 -1.05
CA ARG A 9 -10.32 -4.49 -1.03
C ARG A 9 -10.67 -5.02 0.37
N GLY A 10 -10.60 -4.19 1.41
CA GLY A 10 -11.03 -4.56 2.76
C GLY A 10 -9.94 -5.23 3.61
N ALA A 11 -8.66 -5.06 3.24
CA ALA A 11 -7.54 -5.46 4.10
C ALA A 11 -7.70 -4.78 5.47
N LYS A 12 -7.94 -5.57 6.52
CA LYS A 12 -8.12 -5.03 7.87
C LYS A 12 -6.76 -4.52 8.36
N LYS A 13 -6.73 -3.33 8.98
CA LYS A 13 -5.50 -2.76 9.60
C LYS A 13 -4.81 -3.74 10.56
N GLY A 14 -5.55 -4.66 11.17
CA GLY A 14 -5.00 -5.73 12.00
C GLY A 14 -4.17 -6.77 11.24
N GLU A 15 -4.53 -7.09 10.00
CA GLU A 15 -3.81 -8.03 9.15
C GLU A 15 -2.46 -7.44 8.69
N LEU A 16 -2.47 -6.17 8.27
CA LEU A 16 -1.26 -5.44 7.89
C LEU A 16 -0.22 -5.38 9.03
N ARG A 17 -0.67 -5.31 10.30
CA ARG A 17 0.23 -5.31 11.47
C ARG A 17 1.01 -6.61 11.65
N SER A 18 0.60 -7.70 11.00
CA SER A 18 1.32 -8.97 11.10
C SER A 18 2.62 -8.98 10.29
N PHE A 19 2.76 -8.10 9.29
CA PHE A 19 3.94 -8.08 8.40
C PHE A 19 4.48 -6.67 8.09
N LEU A 20 3.78 -5.60 8.48
CA LEU A 20 4.22 -4.21 8.35
C LEU A 20 4.36 -3.53 9.71
N SER A 21 5.29 -2.56 9.77
CA SER A 21 5.45 -1.72 10.94
C SER A 21 4.28 -0.75 11.10
N GLY A 22 3.99 -0.35 12.35
CA GLY A 22 2.97 0.65 12.62
C GLY A 22 3.25 2.01 11.94
N ALA A 23 4.53 2.38 11.80
CA ALA A 23 4.94 3.58 11.10
C ALA A 23 4.63 3.50 9.59
N THR A 24 4.86 2.35 8.96
CA THR A 24 4.52 2.10 7.56
C THR A 24 3.01 2.20 7.34
N ILE A 25 2.22 1.57 8.20
CA ILE A 25 0.75 1.62 8.12
C ILE A 25 0.24 3.05 8.28
N ALA A 26 0.87 3.86 9.15
CA ALA A 26 0.53 5.26 9.31
C ALA A 26 0.82 6.10 8.05
N LYS A 27 1.96 5.87 7.39
CA LYS A 27 2.31 6.52 6.11
C LYS A 27 1.31 6.19 5.00
N MET A 28 1.00 4.89 4.86
CA MET A 28 0.01 4.43 3.87
C MET A 28 -1.36 5.06 4.10
N GLY A 29 -1.76 5.27 5.36
CA GLY A 29 -3.03 5.93 5.70
C GLY A 29 -3.05 7.46 5.53
N LYS A 30 -1.90 8.08 5.23
CA LYS A 30 -1.75 9.52 4.95
C LYS A 30 -1.40 9.79 3.48
N ASP A 31 -1.51 8.79 2.62
CA ASP A 31 -1.10 8.85 1.21
C ASP A 31 0.38 9.27 1.02
N GLU A 32 1.24 8.94 1.99
CA GLU A 32 2.68 9.21 1.92
C GLU A 32 3.44 8.10 1.19
N TYR A 33 4.61 8.44 0.63
CA TYR A 33 5.50 7.47 0.00
C TYR A 33 5.99 6.38 0.97
N VAL A 34 5.97 5.15 0.46
CA VAL A 34 6.55 3.95 1.13
C VAL A 34 7.70 3.39 0.31
N SER A 35 8.54 2.57 0.94
CA SER A 35 9.66 1.93 0.25
C SER A 35 9.21 0.78 -0.66
N MET A 36 10.02 0.43 -1.65
CA MET A 36 9.79 -0.75 -2.50
C MET A 36 9.71 -2.06 -1.69
N GLU A 37 10.44 -2.17 -0.58
CA GLU A 37 10.35 -3.34 0.30
C GLU A 37 8.94 -3.53 0.88
N VAL A 38 8.24 -2.44 1.19
CA VAL A 38 6.85 -2.50 1.67
C VAL A 38 5.94 -3.04 0.59
N LEU A 39 6.14 -2.62 -0.66
CA LEU A 39 5.38 -3.11 -1.80
C LEU A 39 5.66 -4.60 -2.07
N ASP A 40 6.93 -5.03 -2.02
CA ASP A 40 7.29 -6.45 -2.14
C ASP A 40 6.65 -7.32 -1.04
N LYS A 41 6.64 -6.84 0.20
CA LYS A 41 5.97 -7.52 1.32
C LYS A 41 4.46 -7.65 1.09
N LEU A 42 3.82 -6.60 0.56
CA LEU A 42 2.41 -6.62 0.19
C LEU A 42 2.16 -7.65 -0.93
N CYS A 43 2.92 -7.61 -2.02
CA CYS A 43 2.79 -8.57 -3.12
C CYS A 43 2.92 -10.02 -2.63
N LYS A 44 3.93 -10.31 -1.79
CA LYS A 44 4.17 -11.64 -1.22
C LYS A 44 3.05 -12.09 -0.28
N HIS A 45 2.52 -11.18 0.54
CA HIS A 45 1.48 -11.51 1.49
C HIS A 45 0.15 -11.84 0.79
N PHE A 46 -0.20 -11.06 -0.23
CA PHE A 46 -1.47 -11.20 -0.94
C PHE A 46 -1.40 -12.12 -2.17
N GLY A 47 -0.19 -12.51 -2.60
CA GLY A 47 0.02 -13.36 -3.77
C GLY A 47 -0.36 -12.67 -5.09
N VAL A 48 -0.12 -11.36 -5.17
CA VAL A 48 -0.51 -10.49 -6.30
C VAL A 48 0.70 -9.82 -6.92
N ASN A 49 0.54 -9.32 -8.15
CA ASN A 49 1.57 -8.54 -8.81
C ASN A 49 1.59 -7.08 -8.34
N LEU A 50 2.68 -6.37 -8.62
CA LEU A 50 2.86 -4.97 -8.18
C LEU A 50 1.82 -4.04 -8.81
N GLU A 51 1.47 -4.25 -10.09
CA GLU A 51 0.46 -3.45 -10.78
C GLU A 51 -0.96 -3.59 -10.20
N GLU A 52 -1.23 -4.65 -9.43
CA GLU A 52 -2.53 -4.85 -8.77
C GLU A 52 -2.65 -4.06 -7.48
N ILE A 53 -1.52 -3.56 -6.95
CA ILE A 53 -1.45 -2.93 -5.63
C ILE A 53 -1.06 -1.46 -5.71
N ILE A 54 -0.56 -0.96 -6.84
CA ILE A 54 -0.22 0.46 -7.02
C ILE A 54 -0.93 1.02 -8.25
N GLU A 55 -1.42 2.24 -8.13
CA GLU A 55 -1.94 3.02 -9.26
C GLU A 55 -1.35 4.42 -9.20
N TYR A 56 -0.81 4.91 -10.31
CA TYR A 56 -0.42 6.31 -10.42
C TYR A 56 -1.67 7.18 -10.59
N ILE A 57 -1.93 8.05 -9.62
CA ILE A 57 -2.98 9.07 -9.72
C ILE A 57 -2.30 10.40 -10.09
N PRO A 58 -2.59 10.99 -11.26
CA PRO A 58 -2.11 12.33 -11.59
C PRO A 58 -2.66 13.35 -10.60
N ASP A 59 -1.85 14.34 -10.24
CA ASP A 59 -2.35 15.46 -9.43
C ASP A 59 -3.36 16.26 -10.26
N LYS A 60 -4.42 16.79 -9.63
CA LYS A 60 -5.51 17.47 -10.36
C LYS A 60 -5.09 18.82 -10.96
N ASP A 61 -3.84 19.21 -10.75
CA ASP A 61 -3.25 20.49 -11.13
C ASP A 61 -2.05 20.32 -12.11
N GLU A 62 -2.00 19.21 -12.87
CA GLU A 62 -1.15 19.06 -14.07
C GLU A 62 -1.97 18.96 -15.36
#